data_AF-A0A843C285-F1
#
_entry.id   AF-A0A843C285-F1
#
_cell.length_a   1.000
_cell.length_b   1.000
_cell.length_c   1.000
_cell.angle_alpha   90.00
_cell.angle_beta   90.00
_cell.angle_gamma   90.00
#
_symmetry.space_group_name_H-M   'P 1'
#
loop_
_entity.id
_entity.type
_entity.pdbx_description
1 polymer ?
#
loop_
_entity_poly.entity_id
_entity_poly.type
_entity_poly.pdbx_seq_one_letter_code
_entity_poly.pdbx_strand_id
1 'polypeptide(L)'
;MASIIFLGTNTKIMFLLALGSLLVSLISMAVNLFWKVSIHCAGVTGPIFALIFVFGLNALPLTSIVGLVGWSRITLKNHTFAQTLVGTLISLTVGLVVYPMLYI
;
A
#
# COMPACT_ATOMS: atom_id res chain seq x y z
N MET A 1 2.13 5.35 -15.10
CA MET A 1 3.35 5.46 -15.94
C MET A 1 4.28 4.27 -15.73
N ALA A 2 4.76 4.02 -14.50
CA ALA A 2 5.65 2.88 -14.21
C ALA A 2 5.07 1.51 -14.58
N SER A 3 3.78 1.27 -14.35
CA SER A 3 3.11 0.00 -14.70
C SER A 3 3.14 -0.30 -16.20
N ILE A 4 2.96 0.70 -17.05
CA ILE A 4 2.99 0.54 -18.51
C ILE A 4 4.41 0.23 -18.99
N ILE A 5 5.41 0.88 -18.40
CA ILE A 5 6.82 0.62 -18.71
C ILE A 5 7.19 -0.82 -18.33
N PHE A 6 6.80 -1.27 -17.13
CA PHE A 6 7.14 -2.63 -16.67
C PHE A 6 6.38 -3.74 -17.38
N LEU A 7 5.19 -3.44 -17.93
CA LEU A 7 4.51 -4.33 -18.85
C LEU A 7 5.34 -4.54 -20.13
N GLY A 8 5.97 -3.47 -20.64
CA GLY A 8 6.87 -3.55 -21.79
C GLY A 8 8.20 -4.27 -21.50
N THR A 9 8.70 -4.22 -20.27
CA THR A 9 9.95 -4.90 -19.87
C THR A 9 9.77 -6.35 -19.40
N ASN A 10 8.55 -6.92 -19.45
CA ASN A 10 8.23 -8.28 -19.01
C ASN A 10 8.63 -8.63 -17.56
N THR A 11 8.82 -7.63 -16.69
CA THR A 11 9.19 -7.85 -15.29
C THR A 11 7.94 -7.95 -14.42
N LYS A 12 7.36 -9.16 -14.30
CA LYS A 12 6.11 -9.42 -13.55
C LYS A 12 6.07 -8.78 -12.16
N ILE A 13 7.15 -8.89 -11.38
CA ILE A 13 7.23 -8.34 -10.01
C ILE A 13 7.09 -6.81 -10.01
N MET A 14 7.85 -6.11 -10.85
CA MET A 14 7.82 -4.65 -10.92
C MET A 14 6.49 -4.14 -11.49
N PHE A 15 5.92 -4.89 -12.45
CA PHE A 15 4.59 -4.61 -12.97
C PHE A 15 3.52 -4.68 -11.87
N LEU A 16 3.49 -5.76 -11.07
CA LEU A 16 2.49 -5.93 -10.00
C LEU A 16 2.66 -4.89 -8.88
N LEU A 17 3.90 -4.53 -8.52
CA LEU A 17 4.17 -3.43 -7.57
C LEU A 17 3.63 -2.08 -8.10
N ALA A 18 3.89 -1.79 -9.37
CA ALA A 18 3.43 -0.56 -10.00
C ALA A 18 1.90 -0.55 -10.20
N LEU A 19 1.29 -1.70 -10.48
CA LEU A 19 -0.16 -1.86 -10.59
C LEU A 19 -0.84 -1.70 -9.23
N GLY A 20 -0.32 -2.36 -8.19
CA GLY A 20 -0.83 -2.26 -6.82
C GLY A 20 -0.79 -0.82 -6.31
N SER A 21 0.34 -0.13 -6.46
CA SER A 21 0.47 1.28 -6.06
C SER A 21 -0.47 2.22 -6.83
N LEU A 22 -0.70 1.95 -8.12
CA LEU A 22 -1.67 2.69 -8.92
C LEU A 22 -3.10 2.46 -8.42
N LEU A 23 -3.50 1.22 -8.16
CA LEU A 23 -4.82 0.88 -7.63
C LEU A 23 -5.06 1.47 -6.24
N VAL A 24 -4.09 1.34 -5.33
CA VAL A 24 -4.15 1.96 -3.99
C VAL A 24 -4.33 3.47 -4.09
N SER A 25 -3.61 4.13 -5.01
CA SER A 25 -3.72 5.58 -5.20
C SER A 25 -5.09 5.98 -5.74
N LEU A 26 -5.62 5.25 -6.73
CA LEU A 26 -6.95 5.51 -7.28
C LEU A 26 -8.06 5.32 -6.25
N ILE A 27 -8.03 4.20 -5.51
CA ILE A 27 -9.01 3.92 -4.46
C ILE A 27 -8.91 4.95 -3.34
N SER A 28 -7.68 5.26 -2.89
CA SER A 28 -7.47 6.26 -1.84
C SER A 28 -7.95 7.64 -2.30
N MET A 29 -7.71 8.02 -3.57
CA MET A 29 -8.20 9.28 -4.12
C MET A 29 -9.72 9.34 -4.14
N ALA A 30 -10.39 8.27 -4.59
CA ALA A 30 -11.84 8.18 -4.60
C ALA A 30 -12.44 8.28 -3.18
N VAL A 31 -11.87 7.56 -2.21
CA VAL A 31 -12.30 7.64 -0.81
C VAL A 31 -12.05 9.03 -0.22
N ASN A 32 -10.90 9.65 -0.54
CA ASN A 32 -10.50 10.96 -0.05
C ASN A 32 -11.43 12.10 -0.51
N LEU A 33 -12.21 11.90 -1.58
CA LEU A 33 -13.27 12.86 -1.99
C LEU A 33 -14.40 12.96 -0.96
N PHE A 34 -14.67 11.87 -0.22
CA PHE A 34 -15.73 11.81 0.78
C PHE A 34 -15.19 11.91 2.21
N TRP A 35 -14.04 11.29 2.46
CA TRP A 35 -13.46 11.20 3.81
C TRP A 35 -11.94 11.12 3.75
N LYS A 36 -11.26 12.07 4.41
CA LYS A 36 -9.81 12.26 4.30
C LYS A 36 -8.99 11.11 4.89
N VAL A 37 -8.70 10.09 4.10
CA VAL A 37 -7.87 8.94 4.48
C VAL A 37 -6.38 9.24 4.44
N SER A 38 -5.59 8.54 5.26
CA SER A 38 -4.14 8.74 5.29
C SER A 38 -3.44 8.05 4.11
N ILE A 39 -3.21 8.81 3.04
CA ILE A 39 -2.46 8.33 1.85
C ILE A 39 -1.03 7.92 2.24
N HIS A 40 -0.44 8.52 3.28
CA HIS A 40 0.88 8.14 3.78
C HIS A 40 0.89 6.71 4.34
N CYS A 41 -0.13 6.34 5.13
CA CYS A 41 -0.23 4.98 5.66
C CYS A 41 -0.56 3.98 4.55
N ALA A 42 -1.47 4.34 3.64
CA ALA A 42 -1.79 3.53 2.46
C ALA A 42 -0.55 3.26 1.58
N GLY A 43 0.23 4.31 1.31
CA GLY A 43 1.42 4.25 0.45
C GLY A 43 2.56 3.46 1.06
N VAL A 44 2.77 3.51 2.38
CA VAL A 44 3.82 2.73 3.06
C VAL A 44 3.43 1.26 3.22
N THR A 45 2.14 0.98 3.46
CA THR A 45 1.66 -0.39 3.68
C THR A 45 1.79 -1.26 2.43
N GLY A 46 1.60 -0.71 1.23
CA GLY A 46 1.58 -1.48 -0.02
C GLY A 46 2.91 -2.16 -0.35
N PRO A 47 4.04 -1.43 -0.37
CA PRO A 47 5.36 -2.00 -0.56
C PRO A 47 5.79 -2.93 0.57
N ILE A 48 5.45 -2.61 1.82
CA ILE A 48 5.75 -3.48 2.98
C ILE A 48 5.01 -4.82 2.82
N PHE A 49 3.74 -4.79 2.44
CA PHE A 49 2.98 -6.01 2.20
C PHE A 49 3.56 -6.82 1.04
N ALA A 50 4.02 -6.17 -0.04
CA ALA A 50 4.71 -6.84 -1.13
C ALA A 50 6.01 -7.53 -0.68
N LEU A 51 6.79 -6.87 0.17
CA LEU A 51 8.01 -7.43 0.74
C LEU A 51 7.69 -8.63 1.64
N ILE A 52 6.65 -8.55 2.46
CA ILE A 52 6.20 -9.68 3.29
C ILE A 52 5.72 -10.83 2.42
N PHE A 53 5.05 -10.55 1.31
CA PHE A 53 4.57 -11.57 0.38
C PHE A 53 5.72 -12.33 -0.29
N VAL A 54 6.82 -11.64 -0.64
CA VAL A 54 7.99 -12.24 -1.32
C VAL A 54 9.00 -12.85 -0.34
N PHE A 55 9.30 -12.17 0.77
CA PHE A 55 10.36 -12.54 1.72
C PHE A 55 9.82 -13.22 3.00
N GLY A 56 8.51 -13.33 3.15
CA GLY A 56 7.86 -14.01 4.28
C GLY A 56 8.10 -13.31 5.61
N LEU A 57 8.24 -14.13 6.67
CA LEU A 57 8.36 -13.67 8.06
C LEU A 57 9.54 -12.72 8.30
N ASN A 58 10.60 -12.81 7.48
CA ASN A 58 11.79 -11.95 7.59
C ASN A 58 11.47 -10.47 7.38
N ALA A 59 10.41 -10.16 6.63
CA ALA A 59 9.98 -8.79 6.36
C ALA A 59 8.91 -8.29 7.36
N LEU A 60 8.44 -9.11 8.30
CA LEU A 60 7.49 -8.66 9.33
C LEU A 60 7.98 -7.46 10.17
N PRO A 61 9.28 -7.34 10.52
CA PRO A 61 9.76 -6.17 11.26
C PRO A 61 9.47 -4.84 10.57
N LEU A 62 9.35 -4.81 9.23
CA LEU A 62 9.00 -3.60 8.47
C LEU A 62 7.60 -3.09 8.80
N THR A 63 6.68 -3.94 9.29
CA THR A 63 5.32 -3.50 9.70
C THR A 63 5.35 -2.46 10.82
N SER A 64 6.42 -2.42 11.63
CA SER A 64 6.64 -1.38 12.63
C SER A 64 6.65 0.03 12.03
N ILE A 65 7.14 0.18 10.80
CA ILE A 65 7.16 1.45 10.06
C ILE A 65 5.74 1.97 9.83
N VAL A 66 4.78 1.09 9.53
CA VAL A 66 3.36 1.48 9.39
C VAL A 66 2.84 2.06 10.70
N GLY A 67 3.18 1.44 11.83
CA GLY A 67 2.86 1.92 13.16
C GLY A 67 3.47 3.29 13.46
N LEU A 68 4.76 3.48 13.16
CA LEU A 68 5.46 4.76 13.37
C LEU A 68 4.87 5.88 12.50
N VAL A 69 4.55 5.60 11.24
CA VAL A 69 3.92 6.57 10.33
C VAL A 69 2.52 6.91 10.83
N GLY A 70 1.72 5.91 11.23
CA GLY A 70 0.40 6.13 11.81
C GLY A 70 0.45 7.00 13.07
N TRP A 71 1.38 6.69 13.99
CA TRP A 71 1.63 7.46 15.21
C TRP A 71 1.97 8.92 14.90
N SER A 72 2.87 9.16 13.95
CA SER A 72 3.22 10.52 13.50
C SER A 72 2.00 11.29 12.99
N ARG A 73 1.15 10.66 12.17
CA ARG A 73 -0.03 11.32 11.59
C ARG A 73 -1.11 11.65 12.61
N ILE A 74 -1.28 10.79 13.61
CA ILE A 74 -2.21 11.02 14.73
C ILE A 74 -1.66 12.10 15.67
N THR A 75 -0.36 12.03 16.01
CA THR A 75 0.29 13.00 16.92
C THR A 75 0.30 14.41 16.36
N LEU A 76 0.53 14.56 15.04
CA LEU A 76 0.45 15.83 14.34
C LEU A 76 -1.00 16.35 14.17
N LYS A 77 -2.01 15.62 14.68
CA LYS A 77 -3.45 15.91 14.56
C LYS A 77 -3.94 16.07 13.12
N ASN A 78 -3.19 15.53 12.15
CA ASN A 78 -3.54 15.59 10.73
C ASN A 78 -4.57 14.54 10.34
N HIS A 79 -4.58 13.40 11.05
CA HIS A 79 -5.53 12.31 10.82
C HIS A 79 -6.02 11.68 12.12
N THR A 80 -7.24 11.13 12.09
CA THR A 80 -7.76 10.30 13.19
C THR A 80 -7.25 8.85 13.08
N PHE A 81 -7.34 8.08 14.16
CA PHE A 81 -7.02 6.65 14.14
C PHE A 81 -7.80 5.90 13.05
N ALA A 82 -9.08 6.21 12.89
CA ALA A 82 -9.94 5.59 11.87
C ALA A 82 -9.47 5.92 10.44
N GLN A 83 -9.11 7.17 10.14
CA GLN A 83 -8.58 7.56 8.82
C GLN A 83 -7.24 6.91 8.50
N THR A 84 -6.43 6.68 9.54
CA THR A 84 -5.14 6.01 9.45
C THR A 84 -5.34 4.53 9.15
N LEU A 85 -6.18 3.86 9.95
CA LEU A 85 -6.51 2.43 9.82
C LEU A 85 -7.13 2.11 8.46
N VAL A 86 -8.08 2.92 7.99
CA VAL A 86 -8.74 2.70 6.69
C VAL A 86 -7.75 2.85 5.54
N GLY A 87 -6.82 3.80 5.60
CA GLY A 87 -5.73 3.90 4.61
C GLY A 87 -4.87 2.63 4.57
N THR A 88 -4.52 2.08 5.73
CA THR A 88 -3.77 0.82 5.86
C THR A 88 -4.55 -0.36 5.25
N LEU A 89 -5.85 -0.47 5.57
CA LEU A 89 -6.71 -1.55 5.10
C LEU A 89 -6.92 -1.51 3.57
N ILE A 90 -7.09 -0.34 2.97
CA ILE A 90 -7.19 -0.19 1.51
C ILE A 90 -5.96 -0.78 0.82
N SER A 91 -4.78 -0.52 1.37
CA SER A 91 -3.53 -1.03 0.79
C SER A 91 -3.38 -2.53 0.95
N LEU A 92 -3.76 -3.08 2.12
CA LEU A 92 -3.77 -4.51 2.37
C LEU A 92 -4.72 -5.28 1.45
N THR A 93 -5.95 -4.77 1.27
CA THR A 93 -6.93 -5.44 0.40
C THR A 93 -6.49 -5.46 -1.05
N VAL A 94 -5.92 -4.36 -1.56
CA VAL A 94 -5.34 -4.34 -2.90
C VAL A 94 -4.17 -5.31 -3.01
N GLY A 95 -3.26 -5.32 -2.02
CA GLY A 95 -2.12 -6.24 -2.00
C GLY A 95 -2.53 -7.71 -2.02
N LEU A 96 -3.57 -8.08 -1.25
CA LEU A 96 -4.12 -9.44 -1.21
C LEU A 96 -4.73 -9.89 -2.53
N VAL A 97 -5.22 -8.96 -3.36
CA VAL A 97 -5.80 -9.29 -4.68
C VAL A 97 -4.72 -9.31 -5.76
N VAL A 98 -3.77 -8.36 -5.72
CA VAL A 98 -2.80 -8.15 -6.80
C VAL A 98 -1.59 -9.06 -6.70
N TYR A 99 -1.00 -9.24 -5.50
CA TYR A 99 0.26 -9.97 -5.38
C TYR A 99 0.16 -11.49 -5.58
N PRO A 100 -0.95 -12.18 -5.26
CA PRO A 100 -1.10 -13.59 -5.63
C PRO A 100 -1.04 -13.87 -7.13
N MET A 101 -1.36 -12.88 -7.97
CA MET A 101 -1.22 -12.96 -9.43
C MET A 101 0.24 -13.12 -9.88
N LEU A 102 1.21 -13.00 -8.96
CA LEU A 102 2.62 -13.31 -9.24
C LEU A 102 2.85 -14.80 -9.51
N TYR A 103 2.07 -15.67 -8.86
CA TYR A 103 2.25 -17.13 -8.90
C TYR A 103 1.28 -17.84 -9.86
N ILE A 104 0.44 -17.06 -10.55
CA ILE A 104 -0.48 -17.51 -11.61
C ILE A 104 0.16 -17.18 -12.97
#